data_AF-A0A9P0PN44-F1
#
_entry.id   AF-A0A9P0PN44-F1
#
_cell.length_a   1.000
_cell.length_b   1.000
_cell.length_c   1.000
_cell.angle_alpha   90.00
_cell.angle_beta   90.00
_cell.angle_gamma   90.00
#
_symmetry.space_group_name_H-M   'P 1'
#
loop_
_entity.id
_entity.type
_entity.pdbx_description
1 polymer ?
#
loop_
_entity_poly.entity_id
_entity_poly.type
_entity_poly.pdbx_seq_one_letter_code
_entity_poly.pdbx_strand_id
1 'polypeptide(L)'
;MRANYHIANVTGQRAADVICPIVGGLSTNCLVAVLSQTKPKTTSPQIIPTVQKLIGESEDDVLKLYADCHTVCLSPALAVARFVNTMLKALRGDTNCVDCAFVAQTGHIGQFLPYMTSIVRLGRYGIMSSHMPKISGDEAHRLKKAAVIIKDLIKMGESFVTGEILDDSIQQNGSAQKLQEAAQAQATAASAFGKVQSQQTSG
;
A
#
# COMPACT_ATOMS: atom_id res chain seq x y z
N MET A 1 -7.68 1.90 -4.09
CA MET A 1 -8.36 1.43 -5.33
C MET A 1 -8.60 -0.07 -5.33
N ARG A 2 -7.56 -0.91 -5.17
CA ARG A 2 -7.72 -2.38 -5.17
C ARG A 2 -8.75 -2.88 -4.16
N ALA A 3 -8.77 -2.31 -2.95
CA ALA A 3 -9.80 -2.60 -1.95
C ALA A 3 -11.23 -2.44 -2.48
N ASN A 4 -11.54 -1.31 -3.11
CA ASN A 4 -12.86 -1.05 -3.68
C ASN A 4 -13.21 -2.08 -4.76
N TYR A 5 -12.23 -2.49 -5.59
CA TYR A 5 -12.42 -3.52 -6.61
C TYR A 5 -12.74 -4.89 -6.00
N HIS A 6 -11.94 -5.39 -5.06
CA HIS A 6 -12.17 -6.71 -4.46
C HIS A 6 -13.47 -6.76 -3.66
N ILE A 7 -13.79 -5.70 -2.92
CA ILE A 7 -15.07 -5.61 -2.21
C ILE A 7 -16.23 -5.62 -3.20
N ALA A 8 -16.15 -4.81 -4.25
CA ALA A 8 -17.17 -4.74 -5.28
C ALA A 8 -17.38 -6.10 -5.99
N ASN A 9 -16.28 -6.80 -6.32
CA ASN A 9 -16.32 -8.11 -6.94
C ASN A 9 -17.01 -9.16 -6.07
N VAL A 10 -16.70 -9.17 -4.76
CA VAL A 10 -17.32 -10.12 -3.81
C VAL A 10 -18.77 -9.76 -3.50
N THR A 11 -19.13 -8.48 -3.53
CA THR A 11 -20.48 -7.99 -3.15
C THR A 11 -21.39 -7.73 -4.34
N GLY A 12 -20.94 -7.96 -5.57
CA GLY A 12 -21.73 -7.75 -6.80
C GLY A 12 -22.02 -6.27 -7.10
N GLN A 13 -21.17 -5.35 -6.66
CA GLN A 13 -21.34 -3.91 -6.84
C GLN A 13 -20.39 -3.33 -7.90
N ARG A 14 -20.55 -2.06 -8.24
CA ARG A 14 -19.57 -1.34 -9.04
C ARG A 14 -18.44 -0.81 -8.16
N ALA A 15 -17.20 -1.04 -8.57
CA ALA A 15 -16.01 -0.57 -7.83
C ALA A 15 -15.95 0.95 -7.63
N ALA A 16 -16.59 1.71 -8.53
CA ALA A 16 -16.69 3.17 -8.43
C ALA A 16 -17.58 3.65 -7.28
N ASP A 17 -18.56 2.84 -6.86
CA ASP A 17 -19.52 3.18 -5.80
C ASP A 17 -19.06 2.71 -4.42
N VAL A 18 -17.97 1.94 -4.36
CA VAL A 18 -17.41 1.41 -3.12
C VAL A 18 -16.26 2.31 -2.65
N ILE A 19 -16.29 2.69 -1.39
CA ILE A 19 -15.20 3.41 -0.71
C ILE A 19 -14.85 2.63 0.56
N CYS A 20 -13.64 2.08 0.60
CA CYS A 20 -13.09 1.44 1.78
C CYS A 20 -11.86 2.22 2.28
N PRO A 21 -11.87 2.72 3.53
CA PRO A 21 -10.69 3.31 4.13
C PRO A 21 -9.60 2.26 4.38
N ILE A 22 -8.34 2.66 4.19
CA ILE A 22 -7.17 1.83 4.49
C ILE A 22 -6.37 2.48 5.61
N VAL A 23 -5.86 1.67 6.53
CA VAL A 23 -4.93 2.07 7.59
C VAL A 23 -3.72 1.13 7.64
N GLY A 24 -2.64 1.55 8.30
CA GLY A 24 -1.40 0.77 8.43
C GLY A 24 -0.37 1.13 7.35
N GLY A 25 0.15 0.13 6.63
CA GLY A 25 1.14 0.29 5.55
C GLY A 25 0.62 -0.11 4.18
N LEU A 26 1.54 -0.30 3.22
CA LEU A 26 1.21 -0.73 1.84
C LEU A 26 1.37 -2.25 1.63
N SER A 27 2.38 -2.86 2.26
CA SER A 27 2.71 -4.28 2.08
C SER A 27 1.63 -5.22 2.63
N THR A 28 1.57 -6.44 2.10
CA THR A 28 0.57 -7.50 2.41
C THR A 28 0.29 -7.68 3.91
N ASN A 29 1.32 -7.71 4.76
CA ASN A 29 1.19 -7.89 6.21
C ASN A 29 1.00 -6.59 7.01
N CYS A 30 1.13 -5.44 6.35
CA CYS A 30 1.04 -4.11 6.95
C CYS A 30 -0.29 -3.42 6.65
N LEU A 31 -0.96 -3.80 5.57
CA LEU A 31 -2.19 -3.19 5.10
C LEU A 31 -3.41 -3.71 5.89
N VAL A 32 -4.22 -2.78 6.40
CA VAL A 32 -5.50 -3.08 7.05
C VAL A 32 -6.61 -2.34 6.31
N ALA A 33 -7.52 -3.09 5.69
CA ALA A 33 -8.71 -2.51 5.09
C ALA A 33 -9.78 -2.40 6.17
N VAL A 34 -10.32 -1.20 6.37
CA VAL A 34 -11.31 -0.93 7.41
C VAL A 34 -12.69 -1.27 6.86
N LEU A 35 -12.95 -2.57 6.75
CA LEU A 35 -14.18 -3.11 6.18
C LEU A 35 -15.42 -2.66 6.98
N SER A 36 -15.26 -2.45 8.29
CA SER A 36 -16.31 -1.91 9.17
C SER A 36 -16.79 -0.49 8.79
N GLN A 37 -15.97 0.28 8.07
CA GLN A 37 -16.25 1.63 7.60
C GLN A 37 -16.43 1.71 6.07
N THR A 38 -16.53 0.58 5.39
CA THR A 38 -16.80 0.55 3.95
C THR A 38 -18.18 1.14 3.65
N LYS A 39 -18.25 1.95 2.60
CA LYS A 39 -19.49 2.48 2.05
C LYS A 39 -19.69 1.97 0.62
N PRO A 40 -20.87 1.43 0.28
CA PRO A 40 -21.96 1.05 1.19
C PRO A 40 -21.58 -0.14 2.09
N LYS A 41 -22.31 -0.30 3.22
CA LYS A 41 -22.10 -1.39 4.17
C LYS A 41 -22.70 -2.69 3.63
N THR A 42 -21.91 -3.44 2.88
CA THR A 42 -22.35 -4.70 2.25
C THR A 42 -21.53 -5.90 2.68
N THR A 43 -20.47 -5.71 3.46
CA THR A 43 -19.59 -6.80 3.91
C THR A 43 -20.17 -7.53 5.12
N SER A 44 -20.41 -8.83 4.99
CA SER A 44 -20.80 -9.70 6.09
C SER A 44 -19.55 -10.19 6.86
N PRO A 45 -19.67 -10.51 8.17
CA PRO A 45 -18.55 -10.99 8.97
C PRO A 45 -17.84 -12.23 8.39
N GLN A 46 -18.58 -13.09 7.69
CA GLN A 46 -18.07 -14.32 7.08
C GLN A 46 -17.09 -14.06 5.94
N ILE A 47 -17.29 -12.97 5.17
CA ILE A 47 -16.45 -12.66 3.99
C ILE A 47 -15.26 -11.76 4.33
N ILE A 48 -15.25 -11.13 5.52
CA ILE A 48 -14.19 -10.20 5.95
C ILE A 48 -12.79 -10.81 5.84
N PRO A 49 -12.52 -12.04 6.34
CA PRO A 49 -11.17 -12.62 6.26
C PRO A 49 -10.71 -12.83 4.81
N THR A 50 -11.61 -13.32 3.95
CA THR A 50 -11.34 -13.58 2.54
C THR A 50 -11.05 -12.29 1.79
N VAL A 51 -11.89 -11.26 1.97
CA VAL A 51 -11.70 -9.95 1.36
C VAL A 51 -10.40 -9.31 1.83
N GLN A 52 -10.10 -9.36 3.13
CA GLN A 52 -8.86 -8.80 3.68
C GLN A 52 -7.63 -9.46 3.07
N LYS A 53 -7.66 -10.79 2.90
CA LYS A 53 -6.58 -11.56 2.26
C LYS A 53 -6.39 -11.15 0.80
N LEU A 54 -7.47 -11.14 0.01
CA LEU A 54 -7.44 -10.74 -1.40
C LEU A 54 -6.87 -9.33 -1.58
N ILE A 55 -7.23 -8.39 -0.70
CA ILE A 55 -6.72 -7.02 -0.77
C ILE A 55 -5.21 -6.98 -0.46
N GLY A 56 -4.76 -7.72 0.55
CA GLY A 56 -3.34 -7.77 0.92
C GLY A 56 -2.48 -8.38 -0.21
N GLU A 57 -2.91 -9.50 -0.77
CA GLU A 57 -2.17 -10.24 -1.79
C GLU A 57 -2.26 -9.62 -3.19
N SER A 58 -3.15 -8.63 -3.38
CA SER A 58 -3.42 -8.02 -4.69
C SER A 58 -2.18 -7.42 -5.37
N GLU A 59 -1.16 -6.98 -4.62
CA GLU A 59 0.09 -6.51 -5.21
C GLU A 59 0.93 -7.67 -5.73
N ASP A 60 1.11 -8.69 -4.89
CA ASP A 60 1.91 -9.88 -5.17
C ASP A 60 1.32 -10.65 -6.36
N ASP A 61 -0.02 -10.71 -6.46
CA ASP A 61 -0.71 -11.36 -7.56
C ASP A 61 -0.50 -10.63 -8.90
N VAL A 62 -0.51 -9.29 -8.87
CA VAL A 62 -0.20 -8.50 -10.07
C VAL A 62 1.27 -8.67 -10.49
N LEU A 63 2.19 -8.75 -9.53
CA LEU A 63 3.61 -9.00 -9.81
C LEU A 63 3.86 -10.39 -10.40
N LYS A 64 3.18 -11.43 -9.90
CA LYS A 64 3.24 -12.77 -10.49
C LYS A 64 2.73 -12.76 -11.93
N LEU A 65 1.55 -12.17 -12.17
CA LEU A 65 0.99 -12.06 -13.53
C LEU A 65 1.87 -11.23 -14.47
N TYR A 66 2.57 -10.21 -13.95
CA TYR A 66 3.55 -9.45 -14.72
C TYR A 66 4.73 -10.35 -15.15
N ALA A 67 5.27 -11.13 -14.21
CA ALA A 67 6.39 -12.04 -14.48
C ALA A 67 6.02 -13.14 -15.48
N ASP A 68 4.81 -13.70 -15.36
CA ASP A 68 4.37 -14.84 -16.17
C ASP A 68 3.86 -14.42 -17.56
N CYS A 69 3.19 -13.28 -17.67
CA CYS A 69 2.48 -12.89 -18.89
C CYS A 69 2.98 -11.58 -19.53
N HIS A 70 4.02 -10.94 -18.96
CA HIS A 70 4.52 -9.62 -19.40
C HIS A 70 3.43 -8.56 -19.53
N THR A 71 2.41 -8.63 -18.67
CA THR A 71 1.24 -7.75 -18.72
C THR A 71 1.57 -6.37 -18.16
N VAL A 72 1.04 -5.28 -18.74
CA VAL A 72 1.36 -3.92 -18.26
C VAL A 72 0.62 -3.62 -16.96
N CYS A 73 1.36 -3.28 -15.90
CA CYS A 73 0.79 -2.91 -14.59
C CYS A 73 0.29 -1.45 -14.61
N LEU A 74 -0.91 -1.22 -15.16
CA LEU A 74 -1.52 0.12 -15.23
C LEU A 74 -2.26 0.56 -13.96
N SER A 75 -2.55 -0.38 -13.05
CA SER A 75 -3.35 -0.08 -11.85
C SER A 75 -2.68 0.90 -10.86
N PRO A 76 -1.35 0.85 -10.61
CA PRO A 76 -0.69 1.84 -9.76
C PRO A 76 -0.66 3.21 -10.43
N ALA A 77 -0.43 3.28 -11.74
CA ALA A 77 -0.43 4.53 -12.50
C ALA A 77 -1.80 5.24 -12.41
N LEU A 78 -2.89 4.50 -12.56
CA LEU A 78 -4.24 5.03 -12.38
C LEU A 78 -4.49 5.51 -10.94
N ALA A 79 -3.99 4.78 -9.94
CA ALA A 79 -4.12 5.18 -8.53
C ALA A 79 -3.37 6.50 -8.24
N VAL A 80 -2.14 6.64 -8.75
CA VAL A 80 -1.36 7.87 -8.65
C VAL A 80 -2.06 9.02 -9.37
N ALA A 81 -2.52 8.81 -10.61
CA ALA A 81 -3.25 9.83 -11.36
C ALA A 81 -4.50 10.32 -10.61
N ARG A 82 -5.26 9.41 -9.98
CA ARG A 82 -6.41 9.80 -9.15
C ARG A 82 -5.99 10.64 -7.94
N PHE A 83 -4.98 10.19 -7.20
CA PHE A 83 -4.51 10.91 -6.01
C PHE A 83 -4.00 12.31 -6.35
N VAL A 84 -3.18 12.43 -7.40
CA VAL A 84 -2.68 13.71 -7.91
C VAL A 84 -3.84 14.63 -8.33
N ASN A 85 -4.86 14.12 -9.02
CA ASN A 85 -6.03 14.91 -9.39
C ASN A 85 -6.79 15.42 -8.15
N THR A 86 -6.93 14.60 -7.11
CA THR A 86 -7.51 15.03 -5.82
C THR A 86 -6.68 16.13 -5.17
N MET A 87 -5.34 16.02 -5.20
CA MET A 87 -4.43 17.03 -4.70
C MET A 87 -4.54 18.35 -5.49
N LEU A 88 -4.58 18.29 -6.82
CA LEU A 88 -4.76 19.48 -7.68
C LEU A 88 -6.09 20.19 -7.42
N LYS A 89 -7.17 19.44 -7.18
CA LYS A 89 -8.46 20.01 -6.73
C LYS A 89 -8.31 20.74 -5.40
N ALA A 90 -7.62 20.14 -4.43
CA ALA A 90 -7.37 20.76 -3.13
C ALA A 90 -6.56 22.06 -3.25
N LEU A 91 -5.55 22.09 -4.13
CA LEU A 91 -4.75 23.28 -4.43
C LEU A 91 -5.57 24.42 -5.04
N ARG A 92 -6.58 24.11 -5.85
CA ARG A 92 -7.53 25.11 -6.38
C ARG A 92 -8.48 25.66 -5.31
N GLY A 93 -8.60 24.98 -4.17
CA GLY A 93 -9.44 25.40 -3.05
C GLY A 93 -10.70 24.55 -2.85
N ASP A 94 -10.83 23.39 -3.51
CA ASP A 94 -11.90 22.46 -3.21
C ASP A 94 -11.78 21.96 -1.76
N THR A 95 -12.88 22.02 -1.01
CA THR A 95 -12.90 21.64 0.40
C THR A 95 -13.22 20.16 0.61
N ASN A 96 -13.56 19.41 -0.43
CA ASN A 96 -13.99 18.01 -0.34
C ASN A 96 -12.91 17.04 -0.85
N CYS A 97 -11.64 17.40 -0.70
CA CYS A 97 -10.51 16.58 -1.11
C CYS A 97 -10.06 15.68 0.04
N VAL A 98 -10.55 14.44 0.04
CA VAL A 98 -10.23 13.42 1.04
C VAL A 98 -9.71 12.18 0.34
N ASP A 99 -8.58 11.64 0.79
CA ASP A 99 -8.04 10.36 0.32
C ASP A 99 -7.27 9.65 1.45
N CYS A 100 -6.75 8.45 1.19
CA CYS A 100 -5.85 7.77 2.14
C CYS A 100 -4.39 7.99 1.72
N ALA A 101 -3.53 8.36 2.66
CA ALA A 101 -2.10 8.57 2.40
C ALA A 101 -1.25 8.13 3.60
N PHE A 102 -0.05 7.62 3.31
CA PHE A 102 0.97 7.28 4.31
C PHE A 102 1.72 8.54 4.75
N VAL A 103 1.43 9.02 5.95
CA VAL A 103 1.86 10.34 6.44
C VAL A 103 2.26 10.28 7.91
N ALA A 104 3.03 11.27 8.35
CA ALA A 104 3.36 11.44 9.76
C ALA A 104 2.10 11.61 10.60
N GLN A 105 2.04 10.93 11.73
CA GLN A 105 0.91 10.94 12.65
C GLN A 105 1.21 11.83 13.86
N THR A 106 0.18 12.50 14.39
CA THR A 106 0.30 13.40 15.54
C THR A 106 -0.44 12.85 16.77
N GLY A 107 -0.07 13.33 17.96
CA GLY A 107 -0.74 12.96 19.21
C GLY A 107 -0.54 11.48 19.60
N HIS A 108 -1.56 10.88 20.20
CA HIS A 108 -1.50 9.49 20.68
C HIS A 108 -1.30 8.46 19.56
N ILE A 109 -1.75 8.76 18.33
CA ILE A 109 -1.52 7.88 17.17
C ILE A 109 -0.04 7.88 16.78
N GLY A 110 0.61 9.05 16.79
CA GLY A 110 2.05 9.17 16.51
C GLY A 110 2.93 8.41 17.50
N GLN A 111 2.52 8.33 18.77
CA GLN A 111 3.20 7.50 19.78
C GLN A 111 3.04 6.00 19.49
N PHE A 112 1.88 5.60 18.95
CA PHE A 112 1.66 4.21 18.53
C PHE A 112 2.48 3.90 17.26
N LEU A 113 2.44 4.76 16.25
CA LEU A 113 3.13 4.58 14.98
C LEU A 113 3.44 5.96 14.35
N PRO A 114 4.71 6.34 14.14
CA PRO A 114 5.07 7.70 13.73
C PRO A 114 4.64 8.02 12.29
N TYR A 115 4.64 7.02 11.40
CA TYR A 115 4.11 7.14 10.04
C TYR A 115 3.10 6.04 9.76
N MET A 116 1.96 6.39 9.19
CA MET A 116 0.89 5.44 8.90
C MET A 116 0.00 5.94 7.75
N THR A 117 -0.56 5.01 7.00
CA THR A 117 -1.70 5.28 6.12
C THR A 117 -2.91 5.67 6.95
N SER A 118 -3.47 6.84 6.69
CA SER A 118 -4.66 7.35 7.36
C SER A 118 -5.51 8.15 6.37
N ILE A 119 -6.75 8.45 6.74
CA ILE A 119 -7.61 9.31 5.93
C ILE A 119 -7.09 10.74 6.09
N VAL A 120 -6.69 11.39 5.00
CA VAL A 120 -6.19 12.76 5.00
C VAL A 120 -7.16 13.68 4.28
N ARG A 121 -7.34 14.87 4.84
CA ARG A 121 -7.98 15.99 4.16
C ARG A 121 -6.90 16.86 3.54
N LEU A 122 -6.97 17.05 2.23
CA LEU A 122 -6.05 17.89 1.48
C LEU A 122 -6.60 19.31 1.35
N GLY A 123 -5.70 20.29 1.32
CA GLY A 123 -6.00 21.70 1.07
C GLY A 123 -4.88 22.38 0.31
N ARG A 124 -4.94 23.72 0.24
CA ARG A 124 -3.98 24.53 -0.54
C ARG A 124 -2.52 24.39 -0.12
N TYR A 125 -2.29 24.05 1.15
CA TYR A 125 -0.95 23.93 1.73
C TYR A 125 -0.59 22.48 2.07
N GLY A 126 -1.17 21.51 1.36
CA GLY A 126 -0.93 20.08 1.59
C GLY A 126 -1.97 19.45 2.50
N ILE A 127 -1.52 18.67 3.50
CA ILE A 127 -2.42 17.95 4.42
C ILE A 127 -2.94 18.93 5.47
N MET A 128 -4.26 19.12 5.51
CA MET A 128 -4.92 19.95 6.53
C MET A 128 -5.15 19.18 7.83
N SER A 129 -5.53 17.92 7.72
CA SER A 129 -5.81 17.05 8.87
C SER A 129 -5.69 15.58 8.47
N SER A 130 -5.30 14.75 9.43
CA SER A 130 -5.38 13.30 9.35
C SER A 130 -6.44 12.77 10.31
N HIS A 131 -7.12 11.70 9.91
CA HIS A 131 -8.22 11.10 10.63
C HIS A 131 -8.07 9.59 10.66
N MET A 132 -8.20 9.03 11.86
CA MET A 132 -8.29 7.60 12.07
C MET A 132 -9.76 7.16 11.99
N PRO A 133 -10.13 6.25 11.08
CA PRO A 133 -11.47 5.68 11.08
C PRO A 133 -11.74 4.89 12.36
N LYS A 134 -13.01 4.76 12.73
CA LYS A 134 -13.41 3.83 13.79
C LYS A 134 -13.16 2.40 13.33
N ILE A 135 -12.31 1.68 14.04
CA ILE A 135 -11.93 0.30 13.71
C ILE A 135 -12.59 -0.70 14.67
N SER A 136 -12.88 -1.90 14.19
CA SER A 136 -13.37 -3.03 14.98
C SER A 136 -12.25 -3.69 15.80
N GLY A 137 -12.59 -4.60 16.70
CA GLY A 137 -11.60 -5.35 17.49
C GLY A 137 -10.63 -6.15 16.62
N ASP A 138 -11.13 -6.81 15.58
CA ASP A 138 -10.31 -7.58 14.64
C ASP A 138 -9.38 -6.68 13.81
N GLU A 139 -9.89 -5.53 13.34
CA GLU A 139 -9.11 -4.53 12.59
C GLU A 139 -8.01 -3.93 13.48
N ALA A 140 -8.32 -3.65 14.75
CA ALA A 140 -7.34 -3.19 15.73
C ALA A 140 -6.25 -4.24 16.00
N HIS A 141 -6.62 -5.51 16.10
CA HIS A 141 -5.66 -6.60 16.27
C HIS A 141 -4.72 -6.72 15.07
N ARG A 142 -5.25 -6.64 13.85
CA ARG A 142 -4.44 -6.62 12.62
C ARG A 142 -3.50 -5.42 12.58
N LEU A 143 -4.00 -4.23 12.93
CA LEU A 143 -3.19 -3.02 12.95
C LEU A 143 -2.06 -3.11 13.99
N LYS A 144 -2.30 -3.70 15.18
CA LYS A 144 -1.25 -3.93 16.18
C LYS A 144 -0.14 -4.84 15.66
N LYS A 145 -0.50 -5.93 14.96
CA LYS A 145 0.47 -6.82 14.32
C LYS A 145 1.26 -6.10 13.21
N ALA A 146 0.55 -5.38 12.35
CA ALA A 146 1.14 -4.57 11.29
C ALA A 146 2.11 -3.52 11.82
N ALA A 147 1.78 -2.86 12.94
CA ALA A 147 2.58 -1.78 13.51
C ALA A 147 3.98 -2.21 13.92
N VAL A 148 4.18 -3.48 14.33
CA VAL A 148 5.52 -4.00 14.63
C VAL A 148 6.38 -3.98 13.36
N ILE A 149 5.86 -4.56 12.28
CA ILE A 149 6.55 -4.63 10.98
C ILE A 149 6.79 -3.23 10.41
N ILE A 150 5.78 -2.35 10.48
CA ILE A 150 5.90 -0.99 9.96
C ILE A 150 6.98 -0.20 10.72
N LYS A 151 7.11 -0.38 12.04
CA LYS A 151 8.18 0.27 12.82
C LYS A 151 9.56 -0.17 12.36
N ASP A 152 9.74 -1.46 12.11
CA ASP A 152 11.03 -1.99 11.64
C ASP A 152 11.36 -1.46 10.24
N LEU A 153 10.36 -1.38 9.36
CA LEU A 153 10.53 -0.78 8.02
C LEU A 153 10.82 0.73 8.07
N ILE A 154 10.21 1.46 8.99
CA ILE A 154 10.50 2.90 9.19
C ILE A 154 11.94 3.08 9.65
N LYS A 155 12.37 2.31 10.67
CA LYS A 155 13.76 2.33 11.15
C LYS A 155 14.74 1.99 10.04
N MET A 156 14.44 0.98 9.22
CA MET A 156 15.24 0.63 8.05
C MET A 156 15.39 1.81 7.08
N GLY A 157 14.29 2.52 6.79
CA GLY A 157 14.33 3.71 5.95
C GLY A 157 15.13 4.87 6.57
N GLU A 158 14.99 5.11 7.87
CA GLU A 158 15.72 6.14 8.61
C GLU A 158 17.22 5.84 8.65
N SER A 159 17.60 4.62 9.05
CA SER A 159 18.98 4.14 9.11
C SER A 159 19.68 4.18 7.75
N PHE A 160 18.96 3.88 6.66
CA PHE A 160 19.52 4.00 5.31
C PHE A 160 19.95 5.43 4.98
N VAL A 161 19.22 6.44 5.47
CA VAL A 161 19.54 7.86 5.24
C VAL A 161 20.60 8.37 6.22
N THR A 162 20.56 7.94 7.49
CA THR A 162 21.52 8.40 8.52
C THR A 162 22.86 7.68 8.45
N GLY A 163 22.93 6.52 7.80
CA GLY A 163 24.13 5.67 7.75
C GLY A 163 24.35 4.84 9.01
N GLU A 164 23.39 4.82 9.94
CA GLU A 164 23.43 3.96 11.12
C GLU A 164 23.27 2.49 10.70
N ILE A 165 24.21 1.64 11.09
CA ILE A 165 24.12 0.19 10.83
C ILE A 165 23.10 -0.38 11.83
N LEU A 166 21.98 -0.89 11.30
CA LEU A 166 21.05 -1.68 12.10
C LEU A 166 21.75 -2.97 12.51
N ASP A 167 21.80 -3.23 13.82
CA ASP A 167 22.39 -4.44 14.38
C ASP A 167 21.75 -5.69 13.74
N ASP A 168 22.58 -6.55 13.15
CA ASP A 168 22.21 -7.66 12.23
C ASP A 168 21.30 -8.74 12.84
N SER A 169 20.92 -8.60 14.11
CA SER A 169 19.95 -9.46 14.79
C SER A 169 18.54 -9.45 14.15
N ILE A 170 18.21 -8.45 13.31
CA ILE A 170 16.93 -8.38 12.59
C ILE A 170 16.97 -9.12 11.24
N GLN A 171 18.16 -9.28 10.62
CA GLN A 171 18.28 -9.91 9.30
C GLN A 171 18.09 -11.44 9.30
N GLN A 172 18.13 -12.10 10.47
CA GLN A 172 17.95 -13.56 10.54
C GLN A 172 16.53 -14.06 10.28
N ASN A 173 15.51 -13.18 10.18
CA ASN A 173 14.17 -13.57 9.78
C ASN A 173 13.96 -13.43 8.25
N GLY A 174 14.71 -14.24 7.48
CA GLY A 174 14.34 -14.89 6.19
C GLY A 174 13.70 -14.10 5.04
N SER A 175 13.52 -12.79 5.15
CA SER A 175 12.75 -11.95 4.21
C SER A 175 13.65 -11.01 3.42
N ALA A 176 14.70 -10.46 4.04
CA ALA A 176 15.69 -9.61 3.37
C ALA A 176 16.50 -10.39 2.32
N GLN A 177 16.92 -11.63 2.61
CA GLN A 177 17.59 -12.50 1.64
C GLN A 177 16.71 -12.79 0.41
N LYS A 178 15.41 -13.09 0.61
CA LYS A 178 14.50 -13.34 -0.52
C LYS A 178 14.25 -12.09 -1.37
N LEU A 179 14.18 -10.91 -0.75
CA LEU A 179 14.04 -9.64 -1.48
C LEU A 179 15.31 -9.28 -2.27
N GLN A 180 16.48 -9.62 -1.73
CA GLN A 180 17.77 -9.37 -2.38
C GLN A 180 18.05 -10.37 -3.51
N GLU A 181 17.69 -11.64 -3.35
CA GLU A 181 17.69 -12.64 -4.42
C GLU A 181 16.71 -12.28 -5.55
N ALA A 182 15.52 -11.77 -5.20
CA ALA A 182 14.54 -11.29 -6.20
C ALA A 182 15.04 -10.05 -6.96
N ALA A 183 15.68 -9.10 -6.28
CA ALA A 183 16.28 -7.93 -6.92
C ALA A 183 17.48 -8.30 -7.83
N GLN A 184 18.30 -9.27 -7.42
CA GLN A 184 19.41 -9.78 -8.22
C GLN A 184 18.94 -10.59 -9.44
N ALA A 185 17.88 -11.38 -9.30
CA ALA A 185 17.26 -12.09 -10.42
C ALA A 185 16.68 -11.10 -11.46
N GLN A 186 16.07 -10.00 -11.00
CA GLN A 186 15.56 -8.93 -11.87
C GLN A 186 16.67 -8.17 -12.60
N ALA A 187 17.78 -7.86 -11.93
CA ALA A 187 18.94 -7.20 -12.55
C ALA A 187 19.62 -8.10 -13.60
N THR A 188 19.69 -9.40 -13.34
CA THR A 188 20.28 -10.37 -14.27
C THR A 188 19.42 -10.51 -15.53
N ALA A 189 18.09 -10.57 -15.38
CA ALA A 189 17.14 -10.58 -16.50
C ALA A 189 17.21 -9.31 -17.37
N ALA A 190 17.35 -8.13 -16.74
CA ALA A 190 17.53 -6.87 -17.47
C ALA A 190 18.86 -6.82 -18.26
N SER A 191 19.94 -7.37 -17.69
CA SER A 191 21.24 -7.45 -18.38
C SER A 191 21.26 -8.40 -19.57
N ALA A 192 20.49 -9.50 -19.49
CA ALA A 192 20.33 -10.45 -20.58
C ALA A 192 19.54 -9.84 -21.75
N PHE A 193 18.54 -9.01 -21.46
CA PHE A 193 17.74 -8.30 -22.46
C PHE A 193 18.55 -7.27 -23.27
N GLY A 194 19.48 -6.55 -22.62
CA GLY A 194 20.37 -5.60 -23.30
C GLY A 194 21.34 -6.26 -24.30
N LYS A 195 21.76 -7.50 -24.04
CA LYS A 195 22.64 -8.24 -24.98
C LYS A 195 21.88 -8.73 -26.21
N VAL A 196 20.62 -9.13 -26.07
CA VAL A 196 19.79 -9.63 -27.19
C VAL A 196 19.43 -8.51 -28.18
N GLN A 197 19.15 -7.28 -27.71
CA GLN A 197 18.86 -6.14 -28.59
C GLN A 197 20.09 -5.66 -29.38
N SER A 198 21.30 -5.80 -28.82
CA SER A 198 22.54 -5.44 -29.53
C SER A 198 22.89 -6.38 -30.70
N GLN A 199 22.39 -7.63 -30.68
CA GLN A 199 22.62 -8.60 -31.75
C GLN A 199 21.61 -8.51 -32.91
N GLN A 200 20.43 -7.92 -32.71
CA GLN A 200 19.41 -7.77 -33.76
C GLN A 200 19.52 -6.47 -34.59
N THR A 201 20.39 -5.54 -34.20
CA THR A 201 20.58 -4.24 -34.89
C THR A 201 21.85 -4.18 -35.77
N SER A 202 22.58 -5.29 -35.89
CA SER A 202 23.83 -5.40 -36.66
C SER A 202 23.74 -6.35 -37.86
N GLY A 203 22.54 -6.51 -38.44
CA GLY A 203 22.28 -7.33 -39.63
C GLY A 203 21.64 -6.53 -40.75
#